data_AF-A0A261CNA0-F1
#
_entry.id   AF-A0A261CNA0-F1
#
_cell.length_a   1.000
_cell.length_b   1.000
_cell.length_c   1.000
_cell.angle_alpha   90.00
_cell.angle_beta   90.00
_cell.angle_gamma   90.00
#
_symmetry.space_group_name_H-M   'P 1'
#
loop_
_entity.id
_entity.type
_entity.pdbx_description
1 polymer ?
#
loop_
_entity_poly.entity_id
_entity_poly.type
_entity_poly.pdbx_seq_one_letter_code
_entity_poly.pdbx_strand_id
1 'polypeptide(L)'
;MSLVLSKNLSSFSVCTGHPSRPVDEKCCYCGKDEGKHREDFENQKQRPKIKDVLVRCGHGSEENGKQCNHWMHLSCATFAKPILNFNSQYLALKQNNDSVWCPDHFCEICFGEGYQQTASCGELLHDKDTIRAFHTHCKPIGSKLLGGSKIELAKRPTNYTGEHLKLCGLCGKSEGKLQKCKSCVQSFHLRCHQTTSGSHDRLTTCRDCIFDVQLRENDKTFLLDQGVLEVVTTCKNSEVNLGVVSVLSDRQRRPINVRRNCLYTPPQEICHTVFQSWKKLYKDHKDLPAVSKFLQNLHEYWPTVQRPLKKIIKSYDLHQSFAKFLKKNKQDVPYLKPKPAEANKLVKIKYLGRKGYGVVAKKTIKKGDVIGTYYGEVITIEERERRKTLSLISKDKEAKNYCFEAKIDFTVENGAKRCNYKENVIIDSSCYQNETA
;
A
#
# COMPACT_ATOMS: atom_id res chain seq x y z
N MET A 1 12.48 5.63 -15.12
CA MET A 1 12.18 4.54 -16.08
C MET A 1 10.75 4.09 -15.86
N SER A 2 9.79 4.54 -16.67
CA SER A 2 8.39 4.11 -16.52
C SER A 2 8.21 2.72 -17.13
N LEU A 3 8.09 1.70 -16.27
CA LEU A 3 7.72 0.33 -16.63
C LEU A 3 6.26 0.34 -17.12
N VAL A 4 6.02 -0.01 -18.38
CA VAL A 4 4.67 -0.06 -18.97
C VAL A 4 4.29 -1.52 -19.19
N LEU A 5 3.66 -2.17 -18.19
CA LEU A 5 3.10 -3.52 -18.39
C LEU A 5 1.73 -3.50 -19.09
N SER A 6 1.64 -4.28 -20.18
CA SER A 6 0.45 -4.48 -21.02
C SER A 6 -0.69 -5.20 -20.27
N LYS A 7 -1.92 -5.03 -20.76
CA LYS A 7 -3.24 -5.50 -20.26
C LYS A 7 -3.41 -6.95 -19.77
N ASN A 8 -2.38 -7.80 -19.76
CA ASN A 8 -2.46 -9.20 -19.31
C ASN A 8 -1.84 -9.39 -17.91
N LEU A 9 -2.39 -8.71 -16.90
CA LEU A 9 -2.03 -8.90 -15.48
C LEU A 9 -2.72 -10.13 -14.85
N SER A 10 -3.09 -11.13 -15.66
CA SER A 10 -3.79 -12.34 -15.20
C SER A 10 -2.86 -13.49 -14.76
N SER A 11 -1.53 -13.38 -14.91
CA SER A 11 -0.60 -14.41 -14.45
C SER A 11 -0.14 -14.18 -13.01
N PHE A 12 -0.95 -14.73 -12.10
CA PHE A 12 -0.65 -15.19 -10.73
C PHE A 12 -0.05 -14.18 -9.73
N SER A 13 -0.90 -13.75 -8.79
CA SER A 13 -0.52 -13.14 -7.52
C SER A 13 0.14 -14.14 -6.57
N VAL A 14 1.35 -14.60 -6.92
CA VAL A 14 2.12 -15.49 -6.07
C VAL A 14 2.72 -14.68 -4.93
N CYS A 15 2.30 -14.93 -3.70
CA CYS A 15 2.99 -14.45 -2.52
C CYS A 15 4.41 -15.00 -2.53
N THR A 16 5.38 -14.11 -2.38
CA THR A 16 6.79 -14.47 -2.17
C THR A 16 7.12 -14.33 -0.70
N GLY A 17 8.05 -15.13 -0.19
CA GLY A 17 8.56 -14.93 1.16
C GLY A 17 9.21 -13.55 1.31
N HIS A 18 9.30 -13.05 2.54
CA HIS A 18 10.06 -11.85 2.83
C HIS A 18 11.54 -12.08 2.48
N PRO A 19 12.18 -11.16 1.73
CA PRO A 19 13.57 -11.36 1.34
C PRO A 19 14.48 -11.23 2.55
N SER A 20 15.53 -12.05 2.62
CA SER A 20 16.59 -11.88 3.61
C SER A 20 17.34 -10.57 3.37
N ARG A 21 17.92 -9.99 4.43
CA ARG A 21 18.82 -8.85 4.25
C ARG A 21 20.07 -9.28 3.48
N PRO A 22 20.40 -8.65 2.34
CA PRO A 22 21.57 -9.01 1.56
C PRO A 22 22.86 -8.59 2.29
N VAL A 23 23.91 -9.37 2.08
CA VAL A 23 25.27 -9.09 2.58
C VAL A 23 26.19 -8.53 1.48
N ASP A 24 25.76 -8.61 0.22
CA ASP A 24 26.50 -8.26 -0.99
C ASP A 24 25.62 -7.53 -2.01
N GLU A 25 26.21 -7.11 -3.13
CA GLU A 25 25.52 -6.41 -4.24
C GLU A 25 24.71 -7.37 -5.13
N LYS A 26 23.94 -8.27 -4.52
CA LYS A 26 23.04 -9.19 -5.23
C LYS A 26 21.59 -8.78 -5.10
N CYS A 27 20.77 -9.35 -5.98
CA CYS A 27 19.33 -9.15 -5.91
C CYS A 27 18.78 -9.67 -4.58
N CYS A 28 18.18 -8.78 -3.78
CA CYS A 28 17.66 -9.13 -2.47
C CYS A 28 16.54 -10.18 -2.51
N TYR A 29 15.81 -10.31 -3.62
CA TYR A 29 14.72 -11.27 -3.75
C TYR A 29 15.16 -12.69 -4.08
N CYS A 30 16.18 -12.85 -4.94
CA CYS A 30 16.60 -14.17 -5.43
C CYS A 30 18.00 -14.58 -4.99
N GLY A 31 18.82 -13.64 -4.49
CA GLY A 31 20.20 -13.89 -4.09
C GLY A 31 21.14 -14.28 -5.24
N LYS A 32 20.75 -13.99 -6.49
CA LYS A 32 21.50 -14.36 -7.70
C LYS A 32 21.90 -13.13 -8.50
N ASP A 33 22.83 -13.32 -9.43
CA ASP A 33 23.27 -12.30 -10.39
C ASP A 33 22.28 -12.17 -11.56
N GLU A 34 21.57 -13.24 -11.91
CA GLU A 34 20.52 -13.24 -12.93
C GLU A 34 19.11 -13.45 -12.34
N GLY A 35 18.12 -12.77 -12.93
CA GLY A 35 16.73 -12.78 -12.47
C GLY A 35 16.02 -14.09 -12.77
N LYS A 36 15.38 -14.69 -11.75
CA LYS A 36 14.64 -15.96 -11.89
C LYS A 36 13.49 -15.90 -12.90
N HIS A 37 12.92 -14.71 -13.10
CA HIS A 37 11.76 -14.48 -13.96
C HIS A 37 12.10 -13.66 -15.20
N ARG A 38 13.37 -13.67 -15.61
CA ARG A 38 13.87 -12.89 -16.74
C ARG A 38 13.11 -13.17 -18.03
N GLU A 39 12.98 -14.44 -18.42
CA GLU A 39 12.30 -14.82 -19.66
C GLU A 39 10.84 -14.37 -19.66
N ASP A 40 10.09 -14.66 -18.59
CA ASP A 40 8.70 -14.25 -18.43
C ASP A 40 8.53 -12.73 -18.51
N PHE A 41 9.48 -11.98 -17.96
CA PHE A 41 9.48 -10.52 -17.97
C PHE A 41 9.79 -9.95 -19.35
N GLU A 42 10.87 -10.42 -19.99
CA GLU A 42 11.34 -9.93 -21.29
C GLU A 42 10.40 -10.33 -22.45
N ASN A 43 9.65 -11.43 -22.29
CA ASN A 43 8.68 -11.92 -23.28
C ASN A 43 7.28 -11.32 -23.16
N GLN A 44 7.01 -10.48 -22.16
CA GLN A 44 5.74 -9.76 -22.09
C GLN A 44 5.55 -8.91 -23.35
N LYS A 45 4.28 -8.67 -23.76
CA LYS A 45 3.90 -7.85 -24.93
C LYS A 45 4.14 -6.34 -24.69
N GLN A 46 5.31 -6.00 -24.17
CA GLN A 46 5.88 -4.68 -23.96
C GLN A 46 6.40 -4.12 -25.28
N ARG A 47 6.18 -2.83 -25.54
CA ARG A 47 6.98 -2.10 -26.53
C ARG A 47 7.44 -0.76 -25.94
N PRO A 48 8.75 -0.48 -25.86
CA PRO A 48 9.88 -1.34 -26.25
C PRO A 48 10.04 -2.57 -25.32
N LYS A 49 10.76 -3.61 -25.79
CA LYS A 49 11.19 -4.71 -24.92
C LYS A 49 12.09 -4.15 -23.82
N ILE A 50 11.79 -4.48 -22.58
CA ILE A 50 12.57 -4.06 -21.41
C ILE A 50 13.44 -5.25 -21.02
N LYS A 51 14.77 -5.06 -21.01
CA LYS A 51 15.70 -6.08 -20.52
C LYS A 51 15.57 -6.21 -19.01
N ASP A 52 15.67 -7.43 -18.50
CA ASP A 52 15.78 -7.62 -17.06
C ASP A 52 17.20 -7.23 -16.62
N VAL A 53 17.28 -6.20 -15.79
CA VAL A 53 18.55 -5.67 -15.29
C VAL A 53 18.49 -5.55 -13.78
N LEU A 54 19.66 -5.66 -13.15
CA LEU A 54 19.80 -5.38 -11.73
C LEU A 54 19.74 -3.87 -11.51
N VAL A 55 18.80 -3.41 -10.70
CA VAL A 55 18.64 -1.99 -10.35
C VAL A 55 18.76 -1.80 -8.84
N ARG A 56 19.33 -0.67 -8.45
CA ARG A 56 19.39 -0.26 -7.05
C ARG A 56 18.04 0.32 -6.63
N CYS A 57 17.65 0.10 -5.38
CA CYS A 57 16.49 0.74 -4.78
C CYS A 57 16.61 2.26 -4.91
N GLY A 58 15.54 2.93 -5.38
CA GLY A 58 15.52 4.37 -5.63
C GLY A 58 15.37 5.27 -4.38
N HIS A 59 15.21 4.71 -3.19
CA HIS A 59 15.06 5.52 -1.99
C HIS A 59 16.39 6.21 -1.61
N GLY A 60 16.34 7.54 -1.51
CA GLY A 60 17.45 8.38 -1.02
C GLY A 60 18.21 9.19 -2.09
N SER A 61 17.77 9.20 -3.36
CA SER A 61 18.57 9.74 -4.47
C SER A 61 18.57 11.26 -4.66
N GLU A 62 17.65 12.03 -4.07
CA GLU A 62 17.46 13.44 -4.50
C GLU A 62 17.51 14.52 -3.42
N GLU A 63 17.19 14.26 -2.14
CA GLU A 63 17.02 15.41 -1.22
C GLU A 63 17.66 15.33 0.18
N ASN A 64 18.06 14.19 0.77
CA ASN A 64 18.73 14.19 2.11
C ASN A 64 19.27 12.82 2.65
N GLY A 65 19.50 11.79 1.82
CA GLY A 65 19.65 10.41 2.35
C GLY A 65 20.85 9.64 1.82
N LYS A 66 21.43 8.78 2.68
CA LYS A 66 22.28 7.67 2.22
C LYS A 66 21.45 6.78 1.32
N GLN A 67 21.85 6.63 0.05
CA GLN A 67 21.18 5.78 -0.92
C GLN A 67 21.01 4.36 -0.35
N CYS A 68 19.80 3.79 -0.47
CA CYS A 68 19.55 2.41 -0.07
C CYS A 68 20.47 1.42 -0.81
N ASN A 69 21.05 0.45 -0.10
CA ASN A 69 22.00 -0.51 -0.67
C ASN A 69 21.34 -1.76 -1.26
N HIS A 70 20.01 -1.87 -1.22
CA HIS A 70 19.33 -3.04 -1.77
C HIS A 70 19.28 -2.98 -3.29
N TRP A 71 19.65 -4.09 -3.91
CA TRP A 71 19.57 -4.32 -5.36
C TRP A 71 18.44 -5.29 -5.68
N MET A 72 17.83 -5.15 -6.85
CA MET A 72 16.75 -6.01 -7.31
C MET A 72 16.72 -6.11 -8.83
N HIS A 73 16.49 -7.31 -9.37
CA HIS A 73 16.14 -7.43 -10.78
C HIS A 73 14.77 -6.80 -11.03
N LEU A 74 14.58 -6.18 -12.18
CA LEU A 74 13.28 -5.63 -12.57
C LEU A 74 12.19 -6.72 -12.58
N SER A 75 12.52 -7.92 -13.06
CA SER A 75 11.61 -9.08 -13.03
C SER A 75 11.25 -9.47 -11.59
N CYS A 76 12.24 -9.60 -10.71
CA CYS A 76 12.02 -9.91 -9.30
C CYS A 76 11.14 -8.85 -8.61
N ALA A 77 11.45 -7.56 -8.78
CA ALA A 77 10.65 -6.49 -8.20
C ALA A 77 9.22 -6.45 -8.75
N THR A 78 9.04 -6.80 -10.02
CA THR A 78 7.73 -6.81 -10.70
C THR A 78 6.82 -7.92 -10.17
N PHE A 79 7.37 -9.12 -9.95
CA PHE A 79 6.59 -10.30 -9.60
C PHE A 79 6.57 -10.61 -8.11
N ALA A 80 7.55 -10.11 -7.34
CA ALA A 80 7.58 -10.33 -5.91
C ALA A 80 6.41 -9.64 -5.21
N LYS A 81 5.80 -10.37 -4.27
CA LYS A 81 4.75 -9.88 -3.39
C LYS A 81 5.09 -10.27 -1.95
N PRO A 82 6.12 -9.64 -1.34
CA PRO A 82 6.53 -9.92 0.03
C PRO A 82 5.56 -9.30 1.05
N ILE A 83 4.88 -8.22 0.68
CA ILE A 83 3.86 -7.55 1.49
C ILE A 83 2.50 -7.71 0.80
N LEU A 84 1.44 -7.84 1.58
CA LEU A 84 0.07 -7.86 1.07
C LEU A 84 -0.19 -6.62 0.20
N ASN A 85 -0.74 -6.84 -1.00
CA ASN A 85 -1.02 -5.80 -2.00
C ASN A 85 0.20 -5.08 -2.60
N PHE A 86 1.43 -5.57 -2.37
CA PHE A 86 2.63 -4.96 -2.94
C PHE A 86 2.59 -4.97 -4.48
N ASN A 87 2.82 -3.80 -5.08
CA ASN A 87 2.83 -3.59 -6.52
C ASN A 87 3.89 -2.56 -6.87
N SER A 88 5.08 -3.02 -7.27
CA SER A 88 6.22 -2.15 -7.57
C SER A 88 5.95 -1.16 -8.70
N GLN A 89 5.14 -1.51 -9.70
CA GLN A 89 4.78 -0.60 -10.79
C GLN A 89 3.90 0.54 -10.32
N TYR A 90 2.93 0.25 -9.45
CA TYR A 90 2.11 1.28 -8.83
C TYR A 90 2.96 2.20 -7.95
N LEU A 91 3.84 1.63 -7.14
CA LEU A 91 4.72 2.40 -6.25
C LEU A 91 5.72 3.28 -7.02
N ALA A 92 6.19 2.81 -8.19
CA ALA A 92 7.11 3.55 -9.04
C ALA A 92 6.45 4.67 -9.87
N LEU A 93 5.13 4.85 -9.78
CA LEU A 93 4.47 6.00 -10.40
C LEU A 93 4.95 7.31 -9.75
N LYS A 94 5.08 8.36 -10.56
CA LYS A 94 5.58 9.68 -10.13
C LYS A 94 4.77 10.28 -8.97
N GLN A 95 3.46 10.06 -8.92
CA GLN A 95 2.61 10.56 -7.83
C GLN A 95 2.85 9.87 -6.48
N ASN A 96 3.53 8.73 -6.51
CA ASN A 96 3.94 7.90 -5.39
C ASN A 96 5.43 8.12 -5.10
N ASN A 97 6.32 7.23 -5.54
CA ASN A 97 7.74 7.29 -5.18
C ASN A 97 8.68 7.63 -6.36
N ASP A 98 8.13 7.77 -7.58
CA ASP A 98 8.87 8.08 -8.83
C ASP A 98 10.04 7.13 -9.16
N SER A 99 10.13 6.01 -8.45
CA SER A 99 11.22 5.05 -8.55
C SER A 99 10.83 3.72 -7.87
N VAL A 100 11.57 2.65 -8.20
CA VAL A 100 11.34 1.33 -7.60
C VAL A 100 11.97 1.27 -6.22
N TRP A 101 11.14 1.06 -5.20
CA TRP A 101 11.57 0.96 -3.80
C TRP A 101 11.49 -0.47 -3.29
N CYS A 102 12.44 -0.85 -2.44
CA CYS A 102 12.39 -2.13 -1.73
C CYS A 102 11.40 -2.08 -0.55
N PRO A 103 10.90 -3.23 -0.09
CA PRO A 103 9.96 -3.32 1.03
C PRO A 103 10.44 -2.67 2.34
N ASP A 104 11.76 -2.48 2.52
CA ASP A 104 12.35 -1.90 3.74
C ASP A 104 11.99 -0.43 3.95
N HIS A 105 11.39 0.23 2.95
CA HIS A 105 10.97 1.63 3.01
C HIS A 105 9.46 1.78 3.24
N PHE A 106 8.78 0.72 3.65
CA PHE A 106 7.35 0.74 3.90
C PHE A 106 7.05 0.08 5.23
N CYS A 107 6.28 0.75 6.09
CA CYS A 107 5.64 0.08 7.21
C CYS A 107 4.68 -0.99 6.68
N GLU A 108 5.02 -2.26 6.91
CA GLU A 108 4.30 -3.40 6.36
C GLU A 108 2.83 -3.45 6.80
N ILE A 109 2.54 -3.11 8.06
CA ILE A 109 1.17 -3.13 8.60
C ILE A 109 0.32 -2.04 7.92
N CYS A 110 0.79 -0.79 7.91
CA CYS A 110 0.09 0.30 7.22
C CYS A 110 -0.10 0.01 5.73
N PHE A 111 0.92 -0.56 5.08
CA PHE A 111 0.86 -0.95 3.68
C PHE A 111 -0.21 -2.02 3.43
N GLY A 112 -0.21 -3.09 4.22
CA GLY A 112 -1.17 -4.19 4.11
C GLY A 112 -2.61 -3.77 4.39
N GLU A 113 -2.81 -2.76 5.23
CA GLU A 113 -4.10 -2.12 5.50
C GLU A 113 -4.55 -1.14 4.41
N GLY A 114 -3.73 -0.90 3.38
CA GLY A 114 -4.06 -0.06 2.23
C GLY A 114 -3.65 1.41 2.40
N TYR A 115 -2.83 1.77 3.38
CA TYR A 115 -2.28 3.13 3.56
C TYR A 115 -0.85 3.20 2.99
N GLN A 116 -0.70 2.99 1.67
CA GLN A 116 0.62 2.77 1.06
C GLN A 116 1.51 4.01 1.06
N GLN A 117 0.93 5.20 0.98
CA GLN A 117 1.70 6.45 0.99
C GLN A 117 2.10 6.85 2.40
N THR A 118 1.22 6.59 3.37
CA THR A 118 1.55 6.76 4.77
C THR A 118 2.62 5.75 5.19
N ALA A 119 2.56 4.51 4.69
CA ALA A 119 3.56 3.48 4.95
C ALA A 119 4.98 3.91 4.57
N SER A 120 5.16 4.76 3.56
CA SER A 120 6.48 5.24 3.11
C SER A 120 7.01 6.49 3.83
N CYS A 121 6.27 7.01 4.81
CA CYS A 121 6.63 8.22 5.55
C CYS A 121 7.06 7.90 6.99
N GLY A 122 7.70 8.86 7.66
CA GLY A 122 8.01 8.76 9.09
C GLY A 122 9.17 7.81 9.43
N GLU A 123 9.42 7.64 10.72
CA GLU A 123 10.50 6.77 11.21
C GLU A 123 10.10 5.29 11.18
N LEU A 124 11.03 4.46 10.71
CA LEU A 124 10.84 3.02 10.56
C LEU A 124 11.80 2.23 11.46
N LEU A 125 11.27 1.16 12.03
CA LEU A 125 11.95 0.06 12.68
C LEU A 125 12.13 -1.06 11.66
N HIS A 126 13.31 -1.65 11.62
CA HIS A 126 13.73 -2.63 10.62
C HIS A 126 13.95 -4.00 11.28
N ASP A 127 13.34 -5.06 10.74
CA ASP A 127 13.61 -6.42 11.21
C ASP A 127 15.08 -6.79 10.99
N LYS A 128 15.72 -7.52 11.90
CA LYS A 128 17.16 -7.83 11.81
C LYS A 128 17.51 -8.78 10.67
N ASP A 129 16.63 -9.72 10.32
CA ASP A 129 16.94 -10.84 9.43
C ASP A 129 16.37 -10.63 8.02
N THR A 130 15.21 -9.97 7.93
CA THR A 130 14.47 -9.78 6.68
C THR A 130 14.28 -8.32 6.31
N ILE A 131 14.03 -8.08 5.02
CA ILE A 131 13.65 -6.77 4.46
C ILE A 131 12.18 -6.50 4.82
N ARG A 132 11.98 -6.09 6.07
CA ARG A 132 10.70 -5.70 6.64
C ARG A 132 10.89 -4.46 7.49
N ALA A 133 9.95 -3.54 7.38
CA ALA A 133 9.96 -2.30 8.15
C ALA A 133 8.58 -2.00 8.76
N PHE A 134 8.58 -1.26 9.85
CA PHE A 134 7.38 -0.91 10.62
C PHE A 134 7.54 0.48 11.20
N HIS A 135 6.49 1.31 11.21
CA HIS A 135 6.57 2.55 11.99
C HIS A 135 6.82 2.24 13.47
N THR A 136 7.43 3.19 14.19
CA THR A 136 7.65 3.07 15.64
C THR A 136 6.36 2.78 16.42
N HIS A 137 5.27 3.48 16.08
CA HIS A 137 3.91 3.25 16.60
C HIS A 137 3.17 2.06 15.94
N CYS A 138 3.77 1.40 14.95
CA CYS A 138 3.27 0.15 14.36
C CYS A 138 4.17 -1.04 14.72
N LYS A 139 4.93 -0.94 15.82
CA LYS A 139 5.80 -2.01 16.30
C LYS A 139 5.00 -3.32 16.45
N PRO A 140 5.46 -4.42 15.82
CA PRO A 140 4.81 -5.72 15.95
C PRO A 140 4.83 -6.25 17.38
N ILE A 141 3.71 -6.81 17.82
CA ILE A 141 3.61 -7.48 19.11
C ILE A 141 4.58 -8.65 19.22
N GLY A 142 5.25 -8.73 20.37
CA GLY A 142 6.25 -9.76 20.64
C GLY A 142 7.61 -9.53 19.98
N SER A 143 7.80 -8.41 19.29
CA SER A 143 9.11 -8.05 18.76
C SER A 143 10.04 -7.52 19.87
N LYS A 144 11.32 -7.91 19.80
CA LYS A 144 12.38 -7.42 20.69
C LYS A 144 13.07 -6.22 20.06
N LEU A 145 13.24 -5.13 20.80
CA LEU A 145 14.05 -3.99 20.36
C LEU A 145 15.53 -4.31 20.60
N LEU A 146 16.37 -4.16 19.57
CA LEU A 146 17.79 -4.49 19.65
C LEU A 146 18.69 -3.25 19.80
N GLY A 147 18.09 -2.06 19.93
CA GLY A 147 18.77 -0.78 19.91
C GLY A 147 18.73 -0.11 18.53
N GLY A 148 18.72 1.22 18.51
CA GLY A 148 18.50 2.01 17.29
C GLY A 148 17.18 1.65 16.59
N SER A 149 17.17 1.75 15.26
CA SER A 149 16.00 1.41 14.43
C SER A 149 15.88 -0.08 14.10
N LYS A 150 16.36 -0.99 14.96
CA LYS A 150 16.35 -2.45 14.70
C LYS A 150 15.47 -3.23 15.67
N ILE A 151 14.71 -4.17 15.14
CA ILE A 151 13.88 -5.11 15.90
C ILE A 151 14.15 -6.55 15.49
N GLU A 152 13.81 -7.49 16.37
CA GLU A 152 13.71 -8.92 16.06
C GLU A 152 12.24 -9.32 16.15
N LEU A 153 11.69 -9.81 15.04
CA LEU A 153 10.31 -10.29 14.99
C LEU A 153 10.13 -11.63 15.68
N ALA A 154 9.00 -11.79 16.38
CA ALA A 154 8.61 -13.08 16.93
C ALA A 154 8.27 -14.07 15.80
N LYS A 155 8.83 -15.28 15.88
CA LYS A 155 8.52 -16.37 14.93
C LYS A 155 7.03 -16.71 14.97
N ARG A 156 6.42 -16.87 13.79
CA ARG A 156 5.03 -17.33 13.68
C ARG A 156 4.93 -18.81 14.09
N PRO A 157 3.99 -19.19 14.97
CA PRO A 157 3.69 -20.60 15.19
C PRO A 157 3.14 -21.24 13.91
N THR A 158 3.64 -22.44 13.56
CA THR A 158 3.28 -23.12 12.31
C THR A 158 2.06 -24.03 12.42
N ASN A 159 1.74 -24.47 13.64
CA ASN A 159 0.64 -25.38 13.93
C ASN A 159 -0.34 -24.75 14.94
N TYR A 160 -1.63 -24.89 14.67
CA TYR A 160 -2.71 -24.42 15.51
C TYR A 160 -3.73 -25.53 15.74
N THR A 161 -3.95 -25.85 17.01
CA THR A 161 -4.81 -26.96 17.46
C THR A 161 -6.05 -26.47 18.23
N GLY A 162 -6.21 -25.15 18.36
CA GLY A 162 -7.35 -24.56 19.05
C GLY A 162 -8.60 -24.49 18.18
N GLU A 163 -9.64 -23.85 18.71
CA GLU A 163 -10.87 -23.58 17.96
C GLU A 163 -10.63 -22.55 16.85
N HIS A 164 -11.43 -22.63 15.78
CA HIS A 164 -11.35 -21.68 14.68
C HIS A 164 -12.55 -20.75 14.66
N LEU A 165 -12.35 -19.58 14.04
CA LEU A 165 -13.43 -18.62 13.80
C LEU A 165 -14.61 -19.28 13.09
N LYS A 166 -15.83 -19.03 13.57
CA LYS A 166 -17.07 -19.43 12.89
C LYS A 166 -17.46 -18.46 11.76
N LEU A 167 -16.50 -17.70 11.25
CA LEU A 167 -16.66 -16.74 10.16
C LEU A 167 -15.43 -16.72 9.25
N CYS A 168 -15.61 -16.28 8.02
CA CYS A 168 -14.53 -16.14 7.05
C CYS A 168 -13.71 -14.87 7.32
N GLY A 169 -12.42 -15.01 7.57
CA GLY A 169 -11.50 -13.89 7.83
C GLY A 169 -11.30 -12.94 6.65
N LEU A 170 -11.78 -13.29 5.45
CA LEU A 170 -11.65 -12.52 4.21
C LEU A 170 -12.92 -11.77 3.80
N CYS A 171 -14.10 -12.24 4.20
CA CYS A 171 -15.38 -11.61 3.82
C CYS A 171 -16.30 -11.33 5.01
N GLY A 172 -15.94 -11.81 6.21
CA GLY A 172 -16.67 -11.61 7.46
C GLY A 172 -17.88 -12.53 7.66
N LYS A 173 -18.35 -13.25 6.62
CA LYS A 173 -19.59 -14.05 6.68
C LYS A 173 -19.40 -15.36 7.46
N SER A 174 -20.41 -15.77 8.24
CA SER A 174 -20.47 -17.06 8.94
C SER A 174 -21.07 -18.22 8.13
N GLU A 175 -21.66 -17.94 6.97
CA GLU A 175 -22.39 -18.91 6.15
C GLU A 175 -21.49 -19.64 5.15
N GLY A 176 -21.84 -20.89 4.82
CA GLY A 176 -21.13 -21.72 3.83
C GLY A 176 -19.93 -22.48 4.40
N LYS A 177 -19.31 -23.32 3.57
CA LYS A 177 -18.20 -24.19 3.99
C LYS A 177 -16.93 -23.37 4.27
N LEU A 178 -16.53 -23.32 5.53
CA LEU A 178 -15.30 -22.68 6.00
C LEU A 178 -14.16 -23.69 6.07
N GLN A 179 -13.01 -23.32 5.50
CA GLN A 179 -11.74 -24.01 5.70
C GLN A 179 -11.06 -23.48 6.94
N LYS A 180 -10.40 -24.36 7.70
CA LYS A 180 -9.67 -24.02 8.92
C LYS A 180 -8.19 -23.82 8.58
N CYS A 181 -7.61 -22.71 9.02
CA CYS A 181 -6.18 -22.49 8.84
C CYS A 181 -5.39 -23.42 9.77
N LYS A 182 -4.41 -24.14 9.23
CA LYS A 182 -3.55 -25.04 10.02
C LYS A 182 -2.63 -24.31 11.01
N SER A 183 -2.41 -23.01 10.82
CA SER A 183 -1.41 -22.22 11.56
C SER A 183 -1.98 -21.14 12.47
N CYS A 184 -3.28 -20.83 12.39
CA CYS A 184 -3.92 -19.84 13.27
C CYS A 184 -5.42 -20.06 13.43
N VAL A 185 -6.03 -19.27 14.31
CA VAL A 185 -7.47 -19.23 14.63
C VAL A 185 -8.38 -19.01 13.41
N GLN A 186 -7.88 -18.43 12.32
CA GLN A 186 -8.73 -18.01 11.21
C GLN A 186 -9.37 -19.17 10.45
N SER A 187 -10.58 -18.91 9.97
CA SER A 187 -11.25 -19.70 8.94
C SER A 187 -11.51 -18.87 7.70
N PHE A 188 -11.67 -19.50 6.53
CA PHE A 188 -11.90 -18.80 5.27
C PHE A 188 -12.69 -19.63 4.27
N HIS A 189 -13.44 -18.97 3.39
CA HIS A 189 -14.00 -19.62 2.21
C HIS A 189 -12.92 -19.79 1.15
N LEU A 190 -12.82 -20.97 0.54
CA LEU A 190 -11.84 -21.22 -0.52
C LEU A 190 -12.00 -20.25 -1.71
N ARG A 191 -13.24 -19.88 -2.07
CA ARG A 191 -13.53 -18.89 -3.13
C ARG A 191 -13.06 -17.47 -2.80
N CYS A 192 -12.97 -17.13 -1.51
CA CYS A 192 -12.46 -15.83 -1.07
C CYS A 192 -10.92 -15.83 -1.04
N HIS A 193 -10.30 -17.00 -0.88
CA HIS A 193 -8.86 -17.18 -0.82
C HIS A 193 -8.23 -17.28 -2.21
N GLN A 194 -7.97 -16.12 -2.82
CA GLN A 194 -7.40 -16.02 -4.18
C GLN A 194 -5.87 -15.97 -4.21
N THR A 195 -5.21 -16.05 -3.05
CA THR A 195 -3.74 -15.98 -2.95
C THR A 195 -3.10 -17.31 -3.38
N THR A 196 -2.11 -17.24 -4.27
CA THR A 196 -1.22 -18.36 -4.60
C THR A 196 0.11 -18.18 -3.87
N SER A 197 0.80 -19.27 -3.54
CA SER A 197 2.11 -19.25 -2.87
C SER A 197 2.90 -20.49 -3.25
N GLY A 198 4.22 -20.36 -3.39
CA GLY A 198 5.10 -21.52 -3.61
C GLY A 198 5.45 -22.27 -2.33
N SER A 199 5.30 -21.65 -1.16
CA SER A 199 5.70 -22.20 0.15
C SER A 199 4.51 -22.62 1.01
N HIS A 200 3.29 -22.24 0.65
CA HIS A 200 2.09 -22.52 1.42
C HIS A 200 1.00 -23.14 0.56
N ASP A 201 0.33 -24.15 1.12
CA ASP A 201 -0.88 -24.73 0.53
C ASP A 201 -2.11 -23.86 0.88
N ARG A 202 -2.71 -23.29 -0.16
CA ARG A 202 -3.92 -22.45 -0.06
C ARG A 202 -5.16 -23.19 0.44
N LEU A 203 -5.17 -24.52 0.41
CA LEU A 203 -6.27 -25.33 0.93
C LEU A 203 -6.26 -25.35 2.46
N THR A 204 -5.11 -25.14 3.08
CA THR A 204 -4.89 -25.31 4.52
C THR A 204 -4.35 -24.06 5.21
N THR A 205 -3.93 -23.02 4.49
CA THR A 205 -3.29 -21.83 5.05
C THR A 205 -4.07 -20.56 4.67
N CYS A 206 -4.41 -19.72 5.65
CA CYS A 206 -5.09 -18.45 5.37
C CYS A 206 -4.13 -17.39 4.82
N ARG A 207 -4.69 -16.36 4.19
CA ARG A 207 -3.93 -15.25 3.57
C ARG A 207 -2.96 -14.59 4.54
N ASP A 208 -3.40 -14.32 5.77
CA ASP A 208 -2.57 -13.62 6.75
C ASP A 208 -1.39 -14.47 7.23
N CYS A 209 -1.53 -15.80 7.22
CA CYS A 209 -0.42 -16.72 7.46
C CYS A 209 0.53 -16.82 6.27
N ILE A 210 0.01 -16.78 5.04
CA ILE A 210 0.83 -16.78 3.83
C ILE A 210 1.75 -15.55 3.78
N PHE A 211 1.23 -14.37 4.14
CA PHE A 211 1.98 -13.11 4.15
C PHE A 211 2.69 -12.80 5.47
N ASP A 212 2.64 -13.69 6.46
CA ASP A 212 3.08 -13.43 7.84
C ASP A 212 2.68 -12.02 8.37
N VAL A 213 1.41 -11.65 8.23
CA VAL A 213 0.88 -10.34 8.67
C VAL A 213 1.06 -10.17 10.18
N GLN A 214 1.67 -9.06 10.60
CA GLN A 214 1.89 -8.73 12.01
C GLN A 214 0.72 -7.98 12.64
N LEU A 215 0.61 -8.08 13.96
CA LEU A 215 -0.32 -7.28 14.78
C LEU A 215 0.48 -6.21 15.54
N ARG A 216 -0.08 -5.01 15.72
CA ARG A 216 0.59 -3.94 16.48
C ARG A 216 0.52 -4.21 17.99
N GLU A 217 1.50 -3.68 18.73
CA GLU A 217 1.42 -3.50 20.18
C GLU A 217 0.39 -2.42 20.53
N ASN A 218 -0.32 -2.58 21.66
CA ASN A 218 -1.35 -1.66 22.16
C ASN A 218 -2.58 -1.47 21.26
N ASP A 219 -2.80 -2.39 20.31
CA ASP A 219 -3.98 -2.41 19.45
C ASP A 219 -5.06 -3.35 20.02
N LYS A 220 -6.33 -3.02 19.74
CA LYS A 220 -7.43 -3.93 20.00
C LYS A 220 -7.50 -5.02 18.93
N THR A 221 -7.81 -6.24 19.35
CA THR A 221 -7.93 -7.42 18.48
C THR A 221 -8.95 -8.39 19.07
N PHE A 222 -9.36 -9.41 18.31
CA PHE A 222 -10.15 -10.51 18.86
C PHE A 222 -9.25 -11.61 19.44
N LEU A 223 -9.67 -12.13 20.57
CA LEU A 223 -9.26 -13.43 21.12
C LEU A 223 -10.46 -14.38 21.01
N LEU A 224 -10.26 -15.55 20.41
CA LEU A 224 -11.25 -16.63 20.50
C LEU A 224 -10.97 -17.43 21.78
N ASP A 225 -11.84 -17.27 22.77
CA ASP A 225 -11.77 -17.99 24.04
C ASP A 225 -13.12 -18.66 24.34
N GLN A 226 -13.09 -19.94 24.69
CA GLN A 226 -14.28 -20.75 25.00
C GLN A 226 -15.41 -20.59 23.96
N GLY A 227 -15.07 -20.58 22.67
CA GLY A 227 -16.04 -20.47 21.58
C GLY A 227 -16.62 -19.08 21.35
N VAL A 228 -16.14 -18.03 22.04
CA VAL A 228 -16.62 -16.64 21.89
C VAL A 228 -15.48 -15.72 21.46
N LEU A 229 -15.78 -14.79 20.55
CA LEU A 229 -14.85 -13.75 20.12
C LEU A 229 -14.93 -12.55 21.05
N GLU A 230 -13.95 -12.46 21.95
CA GLU A 230 -13.80 -11.37 22.90
C GLU A 230 -12.84 -10.30 22.35
N VAL A 231 -13.10 -9.02 22.65
CA VAL A 231 -12.17 -7.93 22.35
C VAL A 231 -11.13 -7.84 23.45
N VAL A 232 -9.86 -7.93 23.07
CA VAL A 232 -8.71 -7.74 23.96
C VAL A 232 -7.78 -6.67 23.41
N THR A 233 -6.94 -6.10 24.27
CA THR A 233 -5.90 -5.14 23.87
C THR A 233 -4.54 -5.82 23.97
N THR A 234 -3.73 -5.74 22.92
CA THR A 234 -2.37 -6.29 22.95
C THR A 234 -1.48 -5.46 23.87
N CYS A 235 -0.69 -6.09 24.73
CA CYS A 235 0.20 -5.37 25.64
C CYS A 235 1.59 -5.24 25.05
N LYS A 236 2.34 -4.22 25.50
CA LYS A 236 3.78 -4.17 25.33
C LYS A 236 4.39 -5.34 26.11
N ASN A 237 5.05 -6.26 25.41
CA ASN A 237 5.62 -7.43 26.06
C ASN A 237 6.75 -7.03 27.04
N SER A 238 6.68 -7.53 28.27
CA SER A 238 7.86 -7.89 29.05
C SER A 238 8.42 -9.18 28.47
N GLU A 239 9.73 -9.30 28.33
CA GLU A 239 10.46 -10.41 27.71
C GLU A 239 9.89 -11.81 28.03
N VAL A 240 9.15 -12.43 27.11
CA VAL A 240 8.73 -13.83 27.26
C VAL A 240 8.70 -14.54 25.91
N ASN A 241 9.22 -15.77 25.90
CA ASN A 241 9.18 -16.84 24.89
C ASN A 241 8.53 -16.55 23.52
N LEU A 242 9.29 -16.84 22.46
CA LEU A 242 8.90 -16.74 21.05
C LEU A 242 7.49 -17.30 20.79
N GLY A 243 6.55 -16.42 20.42
CA GLY A 243 5.19 -16.77 19.98
C GLY A 243 4.10 -16.65 21.05
N VAL A 244 4.44 -16.34 22.30
CA VAL A 244 3.49 -15.97 23.36
C VAL A 244 3.46 -14.45 23.52
N VAL A 245 2.26 -13.90 23.71
CA VAL A 245 2.04 -12.47 23.85
C VAL A 245 1.08 -12.20 25.00
N SER A 246 1.25 -11.05 25.66
CA SER A 246 0.34 -10.62 26.72
C SER A 246 -0.80 -9.79 26.15
N VAL A 247 -2.03 -10.06 26.59
CA VAL A 247 -3.22 -9.30 26.22
C VAL A 247 -4.02 -8.91 27.46
N LEU A 248 -4.65 -7.74 27.43
CA LEU A 248 -5.54 -7.27 28.47
C LEU A 248 -6.99 -7.40 27.99
N SER A 249 -7.77 -8.18 28.74
CA SER A 249 -9.22 -8.27 28.60
C SER A 249 -9.86 -7.23 29.52
N ASP A 250 -10.94 -6.59 29.06
CA ASP A 250 -11.72 -5.65 29.90
C ASP A 250 -12.36 -6.36 31.12
N ARG A 251 -12.45 -7.69 31.10
CA ARG A 251 -12.96 -8.53 32.20
C ARG A 251 -11.90 -8.86 33.24
N GLN A 252 -10.62 -8.75 32.89
CA GLN A 252 -9.52 -9.16 33.73
C GLN A 252 -8.71 -7.96 34.20
N ARG A 253 -8.38 -7.93 35.50
CA ARG A 253 -7.54 -6.87 36.08
C ARG A 253 -6.06 -7.00 35.70
N ARG A 254 -5.63 -8.16 35.21
CA ARG A 254 -4.23 -8.45 34.87
C ARG A 254 -4.14 -8.97 33.43
N PRO A 255 -3.04 -8.68 32.71
CA PRO A 255 -2.79 -9.28 31.40
C PRO A 255 -2.72 -10.81 31.48
N ILE A 256 -3.24 -11.47 30.45
CA ILE A 256 -3.12 -12.92 30.24
C ILE A 256 -2.16 -13.20 29.09
N ASN A 257 -1.46 -14.33 29.19
CA ASN A 257 -0.55 -14.79 28.16
C ASN A 257 -1.26 -15.75 27.22
N VAL A 258 -1.25 -15.41 25.93
CA VAL A 258 -1.89 -16.20 24.86
C VAL A 258 -0.90 -16.43 23.73
N ARG A 259 -1.12 -17.47 22.91
CA ARG A 259 -0.33 -17.64 21.69
C ARG A 259 -0.77 -16.59 20.66
N ARG A 260 0.19 -15.99 19.94
CA ARG A 260 -0.10 -14.97 18.91
C ARG A 260 -1.11 -15.47 17.86
N ASN A 261 -1.06 -16.75 17.51
CA ASN A 261 -1.92 -17.32 16.49
C ASN A 261 -3.37 -17.61 16.96
N CYS A 262 -3.71 -17.31 18.22
CA CYS A 262 -5.09 -17.27 18.72
C CYS A 262 -5.78 -15.92 18.46
N LEU A 263 -5.03 -14.91 18.01
CA LEU A 263 -5.52 -13.54 17.83
C LEU A 263 -5.98 -13.30 16.38
N TYR A 264 -6.97 -12.42 16.22
CA TYR A 264 -7.50 -12.05 14.92
C TYR A 264 -7.96 -10.58 14.89
N THR A 265 -7.39 -9.81 13.98
CA THR A 265 -7.89 -8.46 13.64
C THR A 265 -8.49 -8.52 12.23
N PRO A 266 -9.79 -8.22 12.06
CA PRO A 266 -10.39 -8.21 10.73
C PRO A 266 -9.87 -7.03 9.89
N PRO A 267 -9.76 -7.18 8.57
CA PRO A 267 -9.57 -6.04 7.68
C PRO A 267 -10.69 -5.00 7.83
N GLN A 268 -10.35 -3.73 7.68
CA GLN A 268 -11.26 -2.59 7.84
C GLN A 268 -12.51 -2.71 6.93
N GLU A 269 -12.35 -3.26 5.72
CA GLU A 269 -13.40 -3.34 4.70
C GLU A 269 -14.51 -4.34 5.06
N ILE A 270 -14.23 -5.26 5.99
CA ILE A 270 -15.18 -6.31 6.37
C ILE A 270 -15.74 -6.14 7.78
N CYS A 271 -15.37 -5.07 8.49
CA CYS A 271 -15.80 -4.82 9.87
C CYS A 271 -17.33 -4.87 10.03
N HIS A 272 -18.08 -4.29 9.09
CA HIS A 272 -19.55 -4.34 9.10
C HIS A 272 -20.08 -5.79 9.00
N THR A 273 -19.56 -6.59 8.05
CA THR A 273 -20.00 -7.97 7.85
C THR A 273 -19.59 -8.88 9.03
N VAL A 274 -18.42 -8.62 9.62
CA VAL A 274 -17.96 -9.30 10.84
C VAL A 274 -18.90 -8.99 11.99
N PHE A 275 -19.32 -7.74 12.17
CA PHE A 275 -20.29 -7.36 13.21
C PHE A 275 -21.63 -8.10 13.05
N GLN A 276 -22.19 -8.13 11.84
CA GLN A 276 -23.44 -8.85 11.58
C GLN A 276 -23.32 -10.36 11.85
N SER A 277 -22.21 -10.96 11.43
CA SER A 277 -21.96 -12.39 11.66
C SER A 277 -21.73 -12.69 13.14
N TRP A 278 -21.01 -11.81 13.86
CA TRP A 278 -20.82 -11.91 15.30
C TRP A 278 -22.18 -11.87 16.02
N LYS A 279 -23.03 -10.89 15.71
CA LYS A 279 -24.38 -10.79 16.31
C LYS A 279 -25.24 -12.03 16.02
N LYS A 280 -25.17 -12.59 14.81
CA LYS A 280 -25.88 -13.84 14.46
C LYS A 280 -25.36 -15.05 15.26
N LEU A 281 -24.06 -15.14 15.47
CA LEU A 281 -23.42 -16.26 16.16
C LEU A 281 -23.59 -16.21 17.67
N TYR A 282 -23.53 -15.02 18.26
CA TYR A 282 -23.47 -14.82 19.71
C TYR A 282 -24.71 -14.14 20.29
N LYS A 283 -25.67 -13.70 19.47
CA LYS A 283 -26.91 -13.03 19.89
C LYS A 283 -26.63 -11.82 20.78
N ASP A 284 -27.41 -11.61 21.82
CA ASP A 284 -27.28 -10.51 22.80
C ASP A 284 -26.22 -10.79 23.86
N HIS A 285 -25.07 -11.35 23.44
CA HIS A 285 -23.96 -11.63 24.34
C HIS A 285 -23.41 -10.33 24.95
N LYS A 286 -23.00 -10.39 26.22
CA LYS A 286 -22.57 -9.22 27.01
C LYS A 286 -21.43 -8.40 26.40
N ASP A 287 -20.65 -8.98 25.49
CA ASP A 287 -19.55 -8.29 24.80
C ASP A 287 -19.98 -7.46 23.59
N LEU A 288 -21.25 -7.56 23.16
CA LEU A 288 -21.73 -6.86 21.97
C LEU A 288 -21.38 -5.35 21.94
N PRO A 289 -21.49 -4.58 23.05
CA PRO A 289 -21.08 -3.18 23.07
C PRO A 289 -19.59 -2.98 22.80
N ALA A 290 -18.72 -3.81 23.41
CA ALA A 290 -17.27 -3.74 23.23
C ALA A 290 -16.88 -4.09 21.78
N VAL A 291 -17.51 -5.12 21.22
CA VAL A 291 -17.31 -5.56 19.83
C VAL A 291 -17.76 -4.49 18.85
N SER A 292 -18.94 -3.90 19.06
CA SER A 292 -19.47 -2.81 18.22
C SER A 292 -18.52 -1.62 18.21
N LYS A 293 -18.09 -1.15 19.39
CA LYS A 293 -17.15 -0.03 19.54
C LYS A 293 -15.79 -0.34 18.89
N PHE A 294 -15.27 -1.54 19.09
CA PHE A 294 -14.01 -1.97 18.46
C PHE A 294 -14.08 -1.95 16.94
N LEU A 295 -15.10 -2.59 16.35
CA LEU A 295 -15.25 -2.67 14.91
C LEU A 295 -15.55 -1.31 14.27
N GLN A 296 -16.27 -0.43 14.96
CA GLN A 296 -16.46 0.95 14.52
C GLN A 296 -15.14 1.72 14.54
N ASN A 297 -14.38 1.66 15.63
CA ASN A 297 -13.07 2.31 15.72
C ASN A 297 -12.10 1.81 14.64
N LEU A 298 -12.11 0.49 14.38
CA LEU A 298 -11.30 -0.10 13.34
C LEU A 298 -11.75 0.34 11.94
N HIS A 299 -13.07 0.43 11.71
CA HIS A 299 -13.64 0.97 10.48
C HIS A 299 -13.30 2.44 10.24
N GLU A 300 -13.16 3.24 11.29
CA GLU A 300 -12.85 4.67 11.21
C GLU A 300 -11.36 5.00 11.34
N TYR A 301 -10.52 3.97 11.52
CA TYR A 301 -9.10 4.13 11.76
C TYR A 301 -8.40 4.86 10.60
N TRP A 302 -7.40 5.68 10.97
CA TRP A 302 -6.48 6.32 10.05
C TRP A 302 -5.11 6.44 10.76
N PRO A 303 -3.98 6.08 10.11
CA PRO A 303 -2.67 6.17 10.75
C PRO A 303 -2.30 7.62 11.09
N THR A 304 -1.66 7.83 12.24
CA THR A 304 -1.32 9.18 12.75
C THR A 304 -0.04 9.78 12.14
N VAL A 305 0.51 9.17 11.09
CA VAL A 305 1.74 9.64 10.45
C VAL A 305 1.44 10.84 9.56
N GLN A 306 2.07 11.98 9.86
CA GLN A 306 1.94 13.17 9.03
C GLN A 306 2.75 13.01 7.74
N ARG A 307 2.06 13.14 6.61
CA ARG A 307 2.71 13.15 5.29
C ARG A 307 3.38 14.50 5.03
N PRO A 308 4.52 14.53 4.32
CA PRO A 308 5.15 15.78 3.93
C PRO A 308 4.25 16.56 2.97
N LEU A 309 4.30 17.89 3.06
CA LEU A 309 3.62 18.77 2.11
C LEU A 309 4.31 18.67 0.74
N LYS A 310 3.54 18.42 -0.32
CA LYS A 310 4.07 18.40 -1.68
C LYS A 310 4.35 19.81 -2.20
N LYS A 311 5.28 19.91 -3.15
CA LYS A 311 5.62 21.16 -3.83
C LYS A 311 4.40 21.71 -4.58
N ILE A 312 4.18 23.03 -4.50
CA ILE A 312 3.18 23.75 -5.29
C ILE A 312 3.85 24.28 -6.55
N ILE A 313 3.22 24.08 -7.71
CA ILE A 313 3.76 24.50 -9.01
C ILE A 313 2.84 25.51 -9.70
N LYS A 314 3.43 26.37 -10.55
CA LYS A 314 2.72 27.37 -11.38
C LYS A 314 2.90 27.15 -12.88
N SER A 315 3.18 25.92 -13.30
CA SER A 315 3.28 25.56 -14.71
C SER A 315 2.91 24.11 -14.93
N TYR A 316 2.65 23.74 -16.18
CA TYR A 316 2.44 22.36 -16.56
C TYR A 316 3.76 21.59 -16.62
N ASP A 317 3.62 20.28 -16.48
CA ASP A 317 4.66 19.28 -16.74
C ASP A 317 4.15 18.32 -17.81
N LEU A 318 5.03 17.73 -18.62
CA LEU A 318 4.62 16.84 -19.71
C LEU A 318 5.08 15.41 -19.45
N HIS A 319 4.12 14.50 -19.34
CA HIS A 319 4.42 13.09 -19.23
C HIS A 319 4.90 12.52 -20.58
N GLN A 320 5.70 11.46 -20.51
CA GLN A 320 6.23 10.79 -21.69
C GLN A 320 5.15 10.26 -22.63
N SER A 321 3.98 9.85 -22.11
CA SER A 321 2.87 9.40 -22.96
C SER A 321 2.35 10.52 -23.86
N PHE A 322 2.23 11.73 -23.33
CA PHE A 322 1.80 12.89 -24.10
C PHE A 322 2.89 13.39 -25.04
N ALA A 323 4.15 13.41 -24.61
CA ALA A 323 5.28 13.71 -25.48
C ALA A 323 5.36 12.75 -26.69
N LYS A 324 5.08 11.45 -26.49
CA LYS A 324 4.99 10.46 -27.57
C LYS A 324 3.82 10.73 -28.51
N PHE A 325 2.66 11.12 -27.97
CA PHE A 325 1.51 11.53 -28.76
C PHE A 325 1.83 12.71 -29.68
N LEU A 326 2.47 13.76 -29.15
CA LEU A 326 2.88 14.93 -29.95
C LEU A 326 3.84 14.52 -31.08
N LYS A 327 4.89 13.76 -30.76
CA LYS A 327 5.86 13.27 -31.76
C LYS A 327 5.21 12.43 -32.86
N LYS A 328 4.28 11.53 -32.50
CA LYS A 328 3.55 10.70 -33.47
C LYS A 328 2.74 11.55 -34.46
N ASN A 329 2.23 12.68 -34.01
CA ASN A 329 1.46 13.63 -34.82
C ASN A 329 2.33 14.75 -35.42
N LYS A 330 3.65 14.57 -35.48
CA LYS A 330 4.62 15.54 -36.01
C LYS A 330 4.50 16.93 -35.37
N GLN A 331 4.11 16.99 -34.10
CA GLN A 331 4.08 18.23 -33.33
C GLN A 331 5.40 18.40 -32.58
N ASP A 332 5.82 19.65 -32.42
CA ASP A 332 6.90 20.00 -31.50
C ASP A 332 6.52 19.62 -30.08
N VAL A 333 7.49 19.09 -29.33
CA VAL A 333 7.32 18.79 -27.91
C VAL A 333 7.83 19.98 -27.11
N PRO A 334 6.95 20.80 -26.52
CA PRO A 334 7.40 21.95 -25.75
C PRO A 334 8.15 21.47 -24.52
N TYR A 335 9.26 22.12 -24.22
CA TYR A 335 10.02 21.84 -23.01
C TYR A 335 9.43 22.60 -21.83
N LEU A 336 8.49 21.97 -21.12
CA LEU A 336 7.88 22.54 -19.92
C LEU A 336 8.55 21.95 -18.68
N LYS A 337 9.38 22.74 -18.00
CA LYS A 337 9.82 22.42 -16.64
C LYS A 337 8.80 22.95 -15.63
N PRO A 338 8.37 22.15 -14.64
CA PRO A 338 7.54 22.65 -13.54
C PRO A 338 8.28 23.75 -12.77
N LYS A 339 7.67 24.93 -12.66
CA LYS A 339 8.19 26.08 -11.91
C LYS A 339 7.48 26.15 -10.55
N PRO A 340 8.21 26.33 -9.43
CA PRO A 340 7.59 26.55 -8.12
C PRO A 340 6.62 27.73 -8.15
N ALA A 341 5.47 27.59 -7.51
CA ALA A 341 4.54 28.69 -7.32
C ALA A 341 5.05 29.65 -6.22
N GLU A 342 4.79 30.95 -6.41
CA GLU A 342 4.88 31.91 -5.32
C GLU A 342 3.68 31.77 -4.39
N ALA A 343 3.79 32.26 -3.16
CA ALA A 343 2.71 32.21 -2.20
C ALA A 343 1.47 32.97 -2.70
N ASN A 344 0.32 32.30 -2.74
CA ASN A 344 -0.93 32.92 -3.17
C ASN A 344 -1.41 34.00 -2.22
N LYS A 345 -1.96 35.09 -2.77
CA LYS A 345 -2.43 36.25 -2.00
C LYS A 345 -3.83 36.05 -1.40
N LEU A 346 -4.63 35.13 -1.93
CA LEU A 346 -6.03 34.89 -1.55
C LEU A 346 -6.19 33.67 -0.64
N VAL A 347 -5.39 32.63 -0.86
CA VAL A 347 -5.52 31.35 -0.14
C VAL A 347 -4.19 30.90 0.47
N LYS A 348 -4.27 30.00 1.45
CA LYS A 348 -3.13 29.24 1.99
C LYS A 348 -3.47 27.78 2.10
N ILE A 349 -2.44 26.96 2.08
CA ILE A 349 -2.53 25.54 2.39
C ILE A 349 -2.37 25.34 3.88
N LYS A 350 -3.24 24.54 4.48
CA LYS A 350 -3.23 24.20 5.91
C LYS A 350 -3.51 22.71 6.09
N TYR A 351 -2.87 22.08 7.07
CA TYR A 351 -3.19 20.71 7.46
C TYR A 351 -4.55 20.67 8.17
N LEU A 352 -5.43 19.76 7.71
CA LEU A 352 -6.82 19.60 8.15
C LEU A 352 -7.07 18.20 8.75
N GLY A 353 -6.06 17.62 9.41
CA GLY A 353 -6.18 16.31 10.06
C GLY A 353 -6.31 15.17 9.05
N ARG A 354 -7.36 14.34 9.19
CA ARG A 354 -7.58 13.13 8.37
C ARG A 354 -7.67 13.42 6.86
N LYS A 355 -8.09 14.62 6.47
CA LYS A 355 -8.17 15.01 5.04
C LYS A 355 -6.81 15.43 4.46
N GLY A 356 -5.75 15.44 5.26
CA GLY A 356 -4.42 15.91 4.83
C GLY A 356 -4.35 17.43 4.71
N TYR A 357 -3.62 17.92 3.71
CA TYR A 357 -3.53 19.35 3.43
C TYR A 357 -4.72 19.80 2.57
N GLY A 358 -5.34 20.90 2.97
CA GLY A 358 -6.40 21.55 2.20
C GLY A 358 -6.17 23.05 2.07
N VAL A 359 -7.01 23.69 1.29
CA VAL A 359 -6.92 25.12 0.96
C VAL A 359 -7.91 25.90 1.82
N VAL A 360 -7.45 26.99 2.42
CA VAL A 360 -8.28 27.92 3.22
C VAL A 360 -8.06 29.35 2.77
N ALA A 361 -9.12 30.17 2.82
CA ALA A 361 -9.03 31.59 2.49
C ALA A 361 -8.15 32.34 3.52
N LYS A 362 -7.29 33.24 3.02
CA LYS A 362 -6.52 34.20 3.85
C LYS A 362 -7.31 35.48 4.13
N LYS A 363 -8.21 35.84 3.22
CA LYS A 363 -9.04 37.05 3.25
C LYS A 363 -10.35 36.80 2.53
N THR A 364 -11.29 37.73 2.64
CA THR A 364 -12.54 37.71 1.87
C THR A 364 -12.24 37.70 0.36
N ILE A 365 -12.78 36.71 -0.35
CA ILE A 365 -12.66 36.54 -1.80
C ILE A 365 -13.98 37.03 -2.43
N LYS A 366 -13.90 37.95 -3.37
CA LYS A 366 -15.07 38.52 -4.04
C LYS A 366 -15.49 37.63 -5.22
N LYS A 367 -16.77 37.72 -5.61
CA LYS A 367 -17.26 37.08 -6.82
C LYS A 367 -16.49 37.60 -8.03
N GLY A 368 -15.93 36.70 -8.84
CA GLY A 368 -15.11 37.03 -10.00
C GLY A 368 -13.61 37.04 -9.75
N ASP A 369 -13.16 36.95 -8.49
CA ASP A 369 -11.73 36.84 -8.18
C ASP A 369 -11.16 35.51 -8.69
N VAL A 370 -10.01 35.58 -9.37
CA VAL A 370 -9.29 34.40 -9.84
C VAL A 370 -8.40 33.88 -8.71
N ILE A 371 -8.67 32.66 -8.23
CA ILE A 371 -7.88 32.02 -7.17
C ILE A 371 -6.56 31.48 -7.70
N GLY A 372 -6.58 30.86 -8.88
CA GLY A 372 -5.41 30.27 -9.52
C GLY A 372 -5.78 29.43 -10.74
N THR A 373 -4.76 28.87 -11.39
CA THR A 373 -4.90 27.96 -12.54
C THR A 373 -4.70 26.52 -12.07
N TYR A 374 -5.45 25.60 -12.67
CA TYR A 374 -5.28 24.17 -12.40
C TYR A 374 -4.02 23.61 -13.09
N TYR A 375 -2.91 23.52 -12.35
CA TYR A 375 -1.65 22.98 -12.87
C TYR A 375 -1.45 21.52 -12.53
N GLY A 376 -0.76 20.79 -13.40
CA GLY A 376 -0.41 19.39 -13.19
C GLY A 376 0.45 18.82 -14.31
N GLU A 377 0.60 17.51 -14.30
CA GLU A 377 1.23 16.74 -15.37
C GLU A 377 0.20 16.43 -16.46
N VAL A 378 0.50 16.81 -17.71
CA VAL A 378 -0.35 16.50 -18.86
C VAL A 378 -0.09 15.06 -19.31
N ILE A 379 -1.13 14.24 -19.27
CA ILE A 379 -1.12 12.82 -19.64
C ILE A 379 -2.21 12.50 -20.67
N THR A 380 -2.03 11.40 -21.40
CA THR A 380 -3.06 10.84 -22.29
C THR A 380 -4.14 10.10 -21.51
N ILE A 381 -5.33 9.92 -22.10
CA ILE A 381 -6.42 9.12 -21.51
C ILE A 381 -5.96 7.67 -21.22
N GLU A 382 -5.20 7.06 -22.14
CA GLU A 382 -4.66 5.71 -21.95
C GLU A 382 -3.78 5.61 -20.69
N GLU A 383 -2.95 6.61 -20.43
CA GLU A 383 -2.09 6.65 -19.24
C GLU A 383 -2.92 6.83 -17.96
N ARG A 384 -3.99 7.63 -17.98
CA ARG A 384 -4.94 7.75 -16.86
C ARG A 384 -5.55 6.39 -16.51
N GLU A 385 -6.06 5.66 -17.51
CA GLU A 385 -6.68 4.34 -17.27
C GLU A 385 -5.65 3.30 -16.80
N ARG A 386 -4.40 3.38 -17.27
CA ARG A 386 -3.30 2.54 -16.75
C ARG A 386 -3.05 2.81 -15.27
N ARG A 387 -2.90 4.08 -14.87
CA ARG A 387 -2.70 4.49 -13.46
C ARG A 387 -3.86 4.05 -12.58
N LYS A 388 -5.09 4.24 -13.05
CA LYS A 388 -6.33 3.80 -12.36
C LYS A 388 -6.37 2.28 -12.15
N THR A 389 -6.02 1.51 -13.18
CA THR A 389 -5.96 0.03 -13.08
C THR A 389 -4.93 -0.41 -12.04
N LEU A 390 -3.74 0.19 -12.05
CA LEU A 390 -2.70 -0.10 -11.05
C LEU A 390 -3.15 0.24 -9.62
N SER A 391 -3.83 1.38 -9.44
CA SER A 391 -4.40 1.79 -8.15
C SER A 391 -5.42 0.77 -7.63
N LEU A 392 -6.36 0.33 -8.47
CA LEU A 392 -7.38 -0.66 -8.10
C LEU A 392 -6.76 -2.00 -7.68
N ILE A 393 -5.75 -2.47 -8.42
CA ILE A 393 -5.04 -3.72 -8.10
C ILE A 393 -4.27 -3.60 -6.78
N SER A 394 -3.71 -2.43 -6.50
CA SER A 394 -2.91 -2.18 -5.30
C SER A 394 -3.76 -1.97 -4.05
N LYS A 395 -5.07 -1.75 -4.19
CA LYS A 395 -5.99 -1.50 -3.06
C LYS A 395 -5.52 -0.37 -2.13
N ASP A 396 -4.85 0.62 -2.71
CA ASP A 396 -4.39 1.79 -1.98
C ASP A 396 -5.59 2.72 -1.69
N LYS A 397 -5.94 2.86 -0.41
CA LYS A 397 -6.98 3.77 0.08
C LYS A 397 -6.56 5.24 -0.02
N GLU A 398 -5.26 5.49 -0.17
CA GLU A 398 -4.67 6.82 -0.33
C GLU A 398 -4.37 7.15 -1.80
N ALA A 399 -4.93 6.37 -2.73
CA ALA A 399 -4.77 6.60 -4.15
C ALA A 399 -5.24 8.01 -4.55
N LYS A 400 -4.34 8.73 -5.21
CA LYS A 400 -4.57 10.09 -5.69
C LYS A 400 -5.14 10.04 -7.09
N ASN A 401 -6.27 10.70 -7.30
CA ASN A 401 -6.96 10.78 -8.59
C ASN A 401 -7.38 12.23 -8.89
N TYR A 402 -6.47 13.19 -8.68
CA TYR A 402 -6.73 14.62 -8.90
C TYR A 402 -6.57 14.96 -10.37
N CYS A 403 -7.55 14.55 -11.18
CA CYS A 403 -7.50 14.67 -12.63
C CYS A 403 -8.55 15.64 -13.15
N PHE A 404 -8.13 16.54 -14.04
CA PHE A 404 -9.01 17.41 -14.81
C PHE A 404 -8.95 17.04 -16.29
N GLU A 405 -10.09 16.88 -16.95
CA GLU A 405 -10.15 16.61 -18.38
C GLU A 405 -10.17 17.92 -19.16
N ALA A 406 -9.25 18.05 -20.11
CA ALA A 406 -9.11 19.22 -20.96
C ALA A 406 -9.09 18.81 -22.43
N LYS A 407 -9.34 19.78 -23.31
CA LYS A 407 -9.18 19.62 -24.76
C LYS A 407 -8.01 20.46 -25.23
N ILE A 408 -7.19 19.87 -26.10
CA ILE A 408 -6.14 20.59 -26.79
C ILE A 408 -6.45 20.64 -28.27
N ASP A 409 -6.17 21.78 -28.88
CA ASP A 409 -6.12 21.95 -30.32
C ASP A 409 -4.70 21.64 -30.80
N PHE A 410 -4.56 20.84 -31.86
CA PHE A 410 -3.28 20.60 -32.52
C PHE A 410 -3.46 20.50 -34.03
N THR A 411 -2.40 20.78 -34.78
CA THR A 411 -2.48 20.94 -36.23
C THR A 411 -1.55 19.99 -36.94
N VAL A 412 -2.08 19.05 -37.72
CA VAL A 412 -1.28 18.10 -38.48
C VAL A 412 -1.08 18.61 -39.91
N GLU A 413 0.17 18.58 -40.37
CA GLU A 413 0.55 18.89 -41.75
C GLU A 413 0.75 17.59 -42.56
N ASN A 414 -0.05 17.42 -43.61
CA ASN A 414 0.03 16.31 -44.56
C ASN A 414 0.28 16.86 -45.98
N GLY A 415 1.55 17.09 -46.31
CA GLY A 415 1.93 17.79 -47.54
C GLY A 415 1.47 19.25 -47.49
N ALA A 416 0.74 19.70 -48.51
CA ALA A 416 0.20 21.06 -48.57
C ALA A 416 -1.09 21.29 -47.75
N LYS A 417 -1.67 20.25 -47.14
CA LYS A 417 -2.92 20.35 -46.37
C LYS A 417 -2.64 20.45 -44.87
N ARG A 418 -3.22 21.47 -44.25
CA ARG A 418 -3.15 21.74 -42.81
C ARG A 418 -4.52 21.44 -42.18
N CYS A 419 -4.57 20.45 -41.29
CA CYS A 419 -5.80 20.00 -40.64
C CYS A 419 -5.73 20.22 -39.13
N ASN A 420 -6.77 20.86 -38.55
CA ASN A 420 -6.87 21.09 -37.11
C ASN A 420 -7.69 19.98 -36.44
N TYR A 421 -7.17 19.45 -35.33
CA TYR A 421 -7.79 18.39 -34.56
C TYR A 421 -7.92 18.79 -33.10
N LYS A 422 -8.89 18.17 -32.42
CA LYS A 422 -9.08 18.27 -30.97
C LYS A 422 -8.82 16.92 -30.33
N GLU A 423 -7.95 16.88 -29.34
CA GLU A 423 -7.71 15.68 -28.53
C GLU A 423 -8.09 15.95 -27.07
N ASN A 424 -8.70 14.96 -26.43
CA ASN A 424 -8.92 14.98 -24.99
C ASN A 424 -7.63 14.59 -24.27
N VAL A 425 -7.22 15.40 -23.29
CA VAL A 425 -6.06 15.15 -22.44
C VAL A 425 -6.46 15.28 -20.97
N ILE A 426 -5.59 14.79 -20.10
CA ILE A 426 -5.79 14.83 -18.66
C ILE A 426 -4.68 15.66 -18.04
N ILE A 427 -5.06 16.62 -17.20
CA ILE A 427 -4.15 17.33 -16.30
C ILE A 427 -4.20 16.62 -14.95
N ASP A 428 -3.17 15.84 -14.65
CA ASP A 428 -3.03 15.06 -13.41
C ASP A 428 -2.24 15.85 -12.36
N SER A 429 -2.92 16.32 -11.33
CA SER A 429 -2.33 17.05 -10.20
C SER A 429 -1.81 16.11 -9.09
N SER A 430 -1.88 14.78 -9.24
CA SER A 430 -1.54 13.85 -8.16
C SER A 430 -0.09 13.91 -7.69
N CYS A 431 0.83 14.39 -8.55
CA CYS A 431 2.24 14.59 -8.23
C CYS A 431 2.49 15.89 -7.45
N TYR A 432 1.58 16.86 -7.51
CA TYR A 432 1.78 18.22 -7.04
C TYR A 432 0.74 18.60 -6.00
N GLN A 433 1.04 19.61 -5.19
CA GLN A 433 0.00 20.28 -4.44
C GLN A 433 -0.57 21.40 -5.29
N ASN A 434 -1.89 21.48 -5.36
CA ASN A 434 -2.58 22.54 -6.06
C ASN A 434 -3.43 23.34 -5.06
N GLU A 435 -3.51 24.65 -5.27
CA GLU A 435 -4.37 25.56 -4.49
C GLU A 435 -5.81 25.57 -5.03
N THR A 436 -6.05 24.93 -6.17
CA THR A 436 -7.35 24.82 -6.83
C THR A 436 -7.87 23.39 -6.92
N ALA A 437 -7.24 22.41 -6.27
CA ALA A 437 -7.60 20.99 -6.30
C ALA A 437 -7.81 20.41 -4.90
#